data_AF-A0A1H5PFP6-F1
#
_entry.id   AF-A0A1H5PFP6-F1
#
_cell.length_a   1.000
_cell.length_b   1.000
_cell.length_c   1.000
_cell.angle_alpha   90.00
_cell.angle_beta   90.00
_cell.angle_gamma   90.00
#
_symmetry.space_group_name_H-M   'P 1'
#
loop_
_entity.id
_entity.type
_entity.pdbx_description
1 polymer ?
#
loop_
_entity_poly.entity_id
_entity_poly.type
_entity_poly.pdbx_seq_one_letter_code
_entity_poly.pdbx_strand_id
1 'polypeptide(L)'
;MTVKPRKSPSFSFLVPEETADQVRAAFQATGALEGYSSVNDLLVAATLRELRRLQRKHNGGRSWSGLPKGVLRTGMRTKAEKLSTVKGKG
;
A
#
# COMPACT_ATOMS: atom_id res chain seq x y z
N MET A 1 -8.40 35.29 9.40
CA MET A 1 -8.10 34.01 10.07
C MET A 1 -7.44 33.08 9.07
N THR A 2 -6.14 32.84 9.16
CA THR A 2 -5.44 31.92 8.23
C THR A 2 -5.63 30.48 8.72
N VAL A 3 -6.41 29.68 8.00
CA VAL A 3 -6.54 28.25 8.29
C VAL A 3 -5.23 27.57 7.91
N LYS A 4 -4.48 27.08 8.91
CA LYS A 4 -3.27 26.28 8.66
C LYS A 4 -3.70 25.00 7.93
N PRO A 5 -3.14 24.68 6.75
CA PRO A 5 -3.52 23.47 6.02
C PRO A 5 -3.21 22.25 6.89
N ARG A 6 -4.21 21.38 7.10
CA ARG A 6 -4.02 20.14 7.84
C ARG A 6 -3.05 19.26 7.05
N LYS A 7 -2.00 18.78 7.72
CA LYS A 7 -1.04 17.86 7.11
C LYS A 7 -1.78 16.60 6.68
N SER A 8 -1.73 16.27 5.39
CA SER A 8 -2.30 15.02 4.89
C SER A 8 -1.69 13.85 5.65
N PRO A 9 -2.49 12.87 6.09
CA PRO A 9 -1.95 11.71 6.77
C PRO A 9 -1.04 10.94 5.81
N SER A 10 0.23 10.78 6.19
CA SER A 10 1.15 9.87 5.50
C SER A 10 1.08 8.46 6.09
N PHE A 11 1.26 7.47 5.21
CA PHE A 11 1.55 6.09 5.56
C PHE A 11 2.90 5.73 4.92
N SER A 12 3.83 5.25 5.72
CA SER A 12 5.14 4.78 5.27
C SER A 12 5.18 3.27 5.44
N PHE A 13 5.63 2.55 4.40
CA PHE A 13 5.81 1.12 4.45
C PHE A 13 7.26 0.79 4.10
N LEU A 14 7.80 -0.23 4.77
CA LEU A 14 9.13 -0.74 4.52
C LEU A 14 9.03 -1.79 3.42
N VAL A 15 9.85 -1.64 2.39
CA VAL A 15 10.04 -2.63 1.32
C VAL A 15 11.52 -2.99 1.21
N PRO A 16 11.84 -4.18 0.65
CA PRO A 16 13.20 -4.46 0.22
C PRO A 16 13.71 -3.38 -0.74
N GLU A 17 15.00 -3.05 -0.67
CA GLU A 17 15.64 -2.04 -1.51
C GLU A 17 15.41 -2.30 -3.02
N GLU A 18 15.63 -3.54 -3.46
CA GLU A 18 15.33 -3.99 -4.82
C GLU A 18 13.89 -3.67 -5.25
N THR A 19 12.93 -3.83 -4.35
CA THR A 19 11.53 -3.49 -4.65
C THR A 19 11.34 -1.98 -4.80
N ALA A 20 11.98 -1.18 -3.96
CA ALA A 20 11.93 0.28 -4.09
C ALA A 20 12.54 0.73 -5.42
N ASP A 21 13.66 0.14 -5.82
CA ASP A 21 14.34 0.46 -7.08
C ASP A 21 13.50 0.06 -8.29
N GLN A 22 12.91 -1.14 -8.28
CA GLN A 22 12.00 -1.58 -9.33
C GLN A 22 10.77 -0.69 -9.44
N VAL A 23 10.19 -0.22 -8.33
CA VAL A 23 9.07 0.73 -8.35
C VAL A 23 9.47 2.06 -8.99
N ARG A 24 10.65 2.59 -8.66
CA ARG A 24 11.16 3.82 -9.27
C ARG A 24 11.43 3.63 -10.76
N ALA A 25 12.05 2.51 -11.15
CA ALA A 25 12.34 2.19 -12.54
C ALA A 25 11.06 2.04 -13.38
N ALA A 26 10.04 1.35 -12.84
CA ALA A 26 8.74 1.22 -13.50
C ALA A 26 8.07 2.60 -13.68
N PHE A 27 8.06 3.44 -12.64
CA PHE A 27 7.53 4.80 -12.75
C PHE A 27 8.30 5.64 -13.78
N GLN A 28 9.63 5.56 -13.79
CA GLN A 28 10.47 6.26 -14.76
C GLN A 28 10.13 5.85 -16.19
N ALA A 29 9.88 4.56 -16.43
CA ALA A 29 9.62 4.02 -17.75
C ALA A 29 8.18 4.28 -18.26
N THR A 30 7.18 4.18 -17.37
CA THR A 30 5.76 4.15 -17.79
C THR A 30 4.86 5.15 -17.07
N GLY A 31 5.36 5.85 -16.06
CA GLY A 31 4.56 6.71 -15.18
C GLY A 31 3.72 7.73 -15.95
N ALA A 32 4.34 8.48 -16.87
CA ALA A 32 3.64 9.47 -17.69
C ALA A 32 2.64 8.83 -18.67
N LEU A 33 2.95 7.65 -19.23
CA LEU A 33 2.07 6.92 -20.15
C LEU A 33 0.79 6.44 -19.46
N GLU A 34 0.90 6.09 -18.17
CA GLU A 34 -0.19 5.64 -17.32
C GLU A 34 -0.89 6.81 -16.58
N GLY A 35 -0.44 8.06 -16.79
CA GLY A 35 -1.02 9.26 -16.19
C GLY A 35 -0.64 9.51 -14.73
N TYR A 36 0.43 8.90 -14.23
CA TYR A 36 0.96 9.16 -12.88
C TYR A 36 1.90 10.37 -12.86
N SER A 37 1.60 11.37 -12.02
CA SER A 37 2.46 12.54 -11.81
C SER A 37 3.63 12.28 -10.84
N SER A 38 3.56 11.22 -10.05
CA SER A 38 4.61 10.86 -9.08
C SER A 38 4.59 9.37 -8.71
N VAL A 39 5.69 8.88 -8.13
CA VAL A 39 5.75 7.54 -7.51
C VAL A 39 4.67 7.37 -6.43
N ASN A 40 4.37 8.44 -5.68
CA ASN A 40 3.31 8.40 -4.68
C ASN A 40 1.94 8.15 -5.33
N ASP A 41 1.64 8.78 -6.46
CA ASP A 41 0.36 8.59 -7.16
C ASP A 41 0.21 7.15 -7.67
N LEU A 42 1.29 6.59 -8.22
CA LEU A 42 1.35 5.18 -8.61
C LEU A 42 1.04 4.26 -7.42
N LEU A 43 1.68 4.48 -6.27
CA LEU A 43 1.50 3.66 -5.08
C LEU A 43 0.10 3.81 -4.47
N VAL A 44 -0.46 5.03 -4.46
CA VAL A 44 -1.83 5.29 -4.02
C VAL A 44 -2.82 4.58 -4.94
N ALA A 45 -2.66 4.68 -6.27
CA ALA A 45 -3.53 4.00 -7.23
C ALA A 45 -3.49 2.47 -7.07
N ALA A 46 -2.29 1.90 -6.92
CA ALA A 46 -2.10 0.48 -6.66
C ALA A 46 -2.77 0.04 -5.35
N THR A 47 -2.58 0.82 -4.27
CA THR A 47 -3.19 0.55 -2.96
C THR A 47 -4.72 0.60 -3.04
N LEU A 48 -5.28 1.61 -3.69
CA LEU A 48 -6.73 1.75 -3.86
C LEU A 48 -7.33 0.63 -4.73
N ARG A 49 -6.60 0.18 -5.77
CA ARG A 49 -7.01 -0.95 -6.59
C ARG A 49 -7.15 -2.22 -5.75
N GLU A 50 -6.16 -2.49 -4.91
CA GLU A 50 -6.18 -3.65 -4.02
C GLU A 50 -7.25 -3.53 -2.93
N LEU A 51 -7.39 -2.35 -2.32
CA LEU A 51 -8.45 -2.09 -1.35
C LEU A 51 -9.84 -2.37 -1.95
N ARG A 52 -10.12 -1.86 -3.16
CA ARG A 52 -11.38 -2.12 -3.87
C ARG A 52 -11.57 -3.61 -4.18
N ARG A 53 -10.51 -4.34 -4.54
CA ARG A 53 -10.55 -5.79 -4.76
C ARG A 53 -10.96 -6.52 -3.48
N LEU A 54 -10.38 -6.14 -2.34
CA LEU A 54 -10.70 -6.72 -1.05
C LEU A 54 -12.14 -6.38 -0.63
N GLN A 55 -12.59 -5.13 -0.79
CA GLN A 55 -13.95 -4.72 -0.47
C GLN A 55 -14.99 -5.55 -1.25
N ARG A 56 -14.77 -5.72 -2.57
CA ARG A 56 -15.63 -6.58 -3.39
C ARG A 56 -15.62 -8.03 -2.95
N LYS A 57 -14.43 -8.59 -2.69
CA LYS A 57 -14.27 -10.01 -2.36
C LYS A 57 -14.76 -10.36 -0.95
N HIS A 58 -14.62 -9.45 0.01
CA HIS A 58 -14.77 -9.77 1.44
C HIS A 58 -15.77 -8.89 2.19
N ASN A 59 -16.28 -7.81 1.60
CA ASN A 59 -17.20 -6.88 2.27
C ASN A 59 -18.40 -6.49 1.40
N GLY A 60 -18.77 -7.33 0.43
CA GLY A 60 -19.91 -7.07 -0.46
C GLY A 60 -19.77 -5.78 -1.28
N GLY A 61 -18.54 -5.36 -1.57
CA GLY A 61 -18.24 -4.11 -2.26
C GLY A 61 -18.27 -2.86 -1.37
N ARG A 62 -18.60 -2.99 -0.08
CA ARG A 62 -18.67 -1.85 0.85
C ARG A 62 -17.30 -1.48 1.42
N SER A 63 -17.14 -0.22 1.80
CA SER A 63 -15.97 0.25 2.54
C SER A 63 -15.96 -0.26 3.98
N TRP A 64 -14.76 -0.43 4.55
CA TRP A 64 -14.59 -0.68 5.98
C TRP A 64 -14.57 0.64 6.76
N SER A 65 -14.94 0.59 8.03
CA SER A 65 -14.68 1.66 8.98
C SER A 65 -13.18 1.88 9.13
N GLY A 66 -12.75 3.15 9.18
CA GLY A 66 -11.34 3.49 9.38
C GLY A 66 -10.83 3.00 10.73
N LEU A 67 -9.56 2.62 10.78
CA LEU A 67 -8.85 2.28 12.02
C LEU A 67 -7.86 3.39 12.39
N PRO A 68 -7.73 3.75 13.68
CA PRO A 68 -6.70 4.68 14.14
C PRO A 68 -5.27 4.19 13.85
N LYS A 69 -4.33 5.12 13.75
CA LYS A 69 -2.89 4.80 13.68
C LYS A 69 -2.47 4.02 14.94
N GLY A 70 -1.60 3.02 14.79
CA GLY A 70 -1.03 2.25 15.91
C GLY A 70 -1.83 1.03 16.34
N VAL A 71 -3.03 0.81 15.81
CA VAL A 71 -3.84 -0.38 16.14
C VAL A 71 -3.31 -1.66 15.47
N LEU A 72 -2.73 -1.52 14.27
CA LEU A 72 -2.19 -2.64 13.51
C LEU A 72 -0.68 -2.74 13.65
N ARG A 73 -0.17 -3.98 13.66
CA ARG A 73 1.27 -4.24 13.61
C ARG A 73 1.86 -3.63 12.35
N THR A 74 2.80 -2.72 12.54
CA THR A 74 3.61 -2.16 11.45
C THR A 74 4.89 -2.98 11.32
N GLY A 75 5.20 -3.48 10.13
CA GLY A 75 6.48 -4.15 9.86
C GLY A 75 6.38 -5.25 8.80
N MET A 76 7.55 -5.65 8.32
CA MET A 76 7.69 -6.81 7.44
C MET A 76 7.41 -8.10 8.22
N ARG A 77 6.85 -9.11 7.54
CA ARG A 77 6.88 -10.48 8.07
C ARG A 77 8.34 -10.88 8.33
N THR A 78 8.60 -11.41 9.51
CA THR A 78 9.89 -12.02 9.84
C THR A 78 10.14 -13.23 8.93
N LYS A 79 11.41 -13.65 8.80
CA LYS A 79 11.75 -14.87 8.04
C LYS A 79 10.95 -16.09 8.54
N ALA A 80 10.74 -16.21 9.85
CA ALA A 80 9.94 -17.27 10.47
C ALA A 80 8.45 -17.23 10.05
N GLU A 81 7.87 -16.05 9.88
CA GLU A 81 6.47 -15.86 9.46
C GLU A 81 6.23 -16.14 7.97
N LYS A 82 7.28 -16.07 7.13
CA LYS A 82 7.20 -16.49 5.72
C LYS A 82 7.18 -18.01 5.60
N LEU A 83 7.92 -18.72 6.45
CA LEU A 83 8.04 -20.19 6.46
C LEU A 83 6.77 -20.90 6.95
N SER A 84 6.00 -20.30 7.86
CA SER A 84 4.78 -20.91 8.41
C SER A 84 3.58 -20.93 7.44
N THR A 85 3.59 -20.15 6.36
CA THR A 85 2.52 -20.18 5.34
C THR A 85 2.62 -21.39 4.40
N VAL A 86 3.81 -21.99 4.26
CA VAL A 86 4.04 -23.15 3.36
C VAL A 86 3.60 -24.48 4.00
N LYS A 87 3.56 -24.57 5.33
CA LYS A 87 3.36 -25.83 6.05
C LYS A 87 1.89 -26.22 6.31
N GLY A 88 0.91 -25.47 5.78
CA GLY A 88 -0.52 -25.68 6.00
C GLY A 88 -1.29 -26.18 4.76
N LYS A 89 -0.60 -26.73 3.77
CA LYS A 89 -1.19 -27.46 2.64
C LYS A 89 -0.44 -28.77 2.47
N GLY A 90 -0.93 -29.81 3.12
CA GLY A 90 -0.42 -31.18 3.08
C GLY A 90 -1.32 -32.04 3.95
#